data_AF-A0A5C8RXL3-F1
#
_entry.id   AF-A0A5C8RXL3-F1
#
_cell.length_a   1.000
_cell.length_b   1.000
_cell.length_c   1.000
_cell.angle_alpha   90.00
_cell.angle_beta   90.00
_cell.angle_gamma   90.00
#
_symmetry.space_group_name_H-M   'P 1'
#
loop_
_entity.id
_entity.type
_entity.pdbx_description
1 polymer ?
#
loop_
_entity_poly.entity_id
_entity_poly.type
_entity_poly.pdbx_seq_one_letter_code
_entity_poly.pdbx_strand_id
1 'polypeptide(L)'
;MSNGLLKALRAIFIRRPLPPDIVPPGETPEQTERRIKEADAAHEQQFRAQLVTMPTVIAFGTEAMKSAALINGGAAAALLAYIGAGRQEVTLGLIEAIRSFGTGLLCAAIAHAGSYITQFLYQHIQSLMSQHFVYPYIRVTRSSKIAFVFAVMLHVITLGLVCFAFWCAIKEFYGASDTLHPMDAVQPKGR
;
A
#
# COMPACT_ATOMS: atom_id res chain seq x y z
N MET A 1 -22.11 -3.22 24.95
CA MET A 1 -22.45 -2.02 24.12
C MET A 1 -23.87 -1.60 24.44
N SER A 2 -24.10 -0.35 24.85
CA SER A 2 -25.44 0.10 25.26
C SER A 2 -26.36 0.32 24.05
N ASN A 3 -27.64 0.03 24.20
CA ASN A 3 -28.68 0.30 23.19
C ASN A 3 -28.76 1.79 22.79
N GLY A 4 -28.22 2.69 23.60
CA GLY A 4 -28.12 4.12 23.30
C GLY A 4 -27.14 4.44 22.19
N LEU A 5 -25.98 3.77 22.14
CA LEU A 5 -24.98 3.96 21.08
C LEU A 5 -25.51 3.47 19.74
N LEU A 6 -26.22 2.33 19.72
CA LEU A 6 -26.83 1.79 18.51
C LEU A 6 -27.97 2.69 17.98
N LYS A 7 -28.75 3.32 18.88
CA LYS A 7 -29.77 4.30 18.52
C LYS A 7 -29.17 5.62 18.02
N ALA A 8 -28.08 6.09 18.62
CA ALA A 8 -27.38 7.30 18.17
C ALA A 8 -26.71 7.10 16.81
N LEU A 9 -26.07 5.95 16.59
CA LEU A 9 -25.53 5.57 15.28
C LEU A 9 -26.63 5.39 14.24
N ARG A 10 -27.77 4.78 14.61
CA ARG A 10 -28.96 4.75 13.74
C ARG A 10 -29.49 6.15 13.46
N ALA A 11 -29.55 7.07 14.42
CA ALA A 11 -30.04 8.44 14.20
C ALA A 11 -29.10 9.29 13.33
N ILE A 12 -27.80 9.00 13.33
CA ILE A 12 -26.83 9.56 12.39
C ILE A 12 -26.98 8.94 10.99
N PHE A 13 -27.42 7.68 10.90
CA PHE A 13 -27.72 6.97 9.65
C PHE A 13 -29.19 7.06 9.18
N ILE A 14 -30.09 7.64 9.97
CA ILE A 14 -31.45 7.97 9.56
C ILE A 14 -31.28 9.11 8.59
N ARG A 15 -31.44 8.77 7.30
CA ARG A 15 -31.53 9.64 6.13
C ARG A 15 -31.86 11.06 6.57
N ARG A 16 -30.84 11.92 6.71
CA ARG A 16 -31.13 13.35 6.68
C ARG A 16 -31.98 13.54 5.41
N PRO A 17 -33.18 14.15 5.50
CA PRO A 17 -33.94 14.45 4.31
C PRO A 17 -32.96 15.14 3.37
N LEU A 18 -32.91 14.64 2.14
CA LEU A 18 -31.94 15.10 1.18
C LEU A 18 -31.93 16.62 1.23
N PRO A 19 -30.75 17.26 1.37
CA PRO A 19 -30.71 18.68 1.07
C PRO A 19 -31.46 18.84 -0.25
N PRO A 20 -32.36 19.84 -0.38
CA PRO A 20 -33.14 20.05 -1.59
C PRO A 20 -32.19 20.49 -2.70
N ASP A 21 -31.37 19.56 -3.15
CA ASP A 21 -30.64 19.57 -4.38
C ASP A 21 -31.74 19.76 -5.41
N ILE A 22 -31.85 21.01 -5.84
CA ILE A 22 -32.87 21.60 -6.69
C ILE A 22 -33.51 20.52 -7.55
N VAL A 23 -34.72 20.10 -7.17
CA VAL A 23 -35.57 19.29 -8.06
C VAL A 23 -35.62 20.11 -9.36
N PRO A 24 -35.10 19.57 -10.48
CA PRO A 24 -35.13 20.27 -11.74
C PRO A 24 -36.55 20.78 -11.98
N PRO A 25 -36.70 22.07 -12.30
CA PRO A 25 -38.03 22.65 -12.46
C PRO A 25 -38.80 21.86 -13.52
N GLY A 26 -40.02 21.40 -13.15
CA GLY A 26 -40.88 20.61 -14.04
C GLY A 26 -40.69 19.09 -13.97
N GLU A 27 -39.87 18.58 -13.05
CA GLU A 27 -39.73 17.13 -12.87
C GLU A 27 -40.96 16.50 -12.20
N THR A 28 -41.42 15.36 -12.72
CA THR A 28 -42.52 14.60 -12.14
C THR A 28 -42.07 13.81 -10.90
N PRO A 29 -42.98 13.42 -10.00
CA PRO A 29 -42.63 12.56 -8.86
C PRO A 29 -41.97 11.24 -9.28
N GLU A 30 -42.41 10.65 -10.40
CA GLU A 30 -41.85 9.42 -10.94
C GLU A 30 -40.41 9.59 -11.43
N GLN A 31 -40.10 10.72 -12.09
CA GLN A 31 -38.74 11.04 -12.52
C GLN A 31 -37.81 11.27 -11.31
N THR A 32 -38.33 11.94 -10.27
CA THR A 32 -37.59 12.15 -9.02
C THR A 32 -37.22 10.82 -8.36
N GLU A 33 -38.17 9.88 -8.28
CA GLU A 33 -37.93 8.54 -7.72
C GLU A 33 -36.91 7.75 -8.53
N ARG A 34 -37.02 7.76 -9.86
CA ARG A 34 -36.05 7.11 -10.76
C ARG A 34 -34.64 7.65 -10.56
N ARG A 35 -34.48 8.99 -10.51
CA ARG A 35 -33.17 9.60 -10.29
C ARG A 35 -32.58 9.24 -8.93
N ILE A 36 -33.38 9.23 -7.86
CA ILE A 36 -32.91 8.83 -6.53
C ILE A 36 -32.41 7.39 -6.56
N LYS A 37 -33.17 6.49 -7.22
CA LYS A 37 -32.77 5.09 -7.36
C LYS A 37 -31.46 4.92 -8.13
N GLU A 38 -31.26 5.71 -9.20
CA GLU A 38 -30.00 5.71 -9.96
C GLU A 38 -28.83 6.26 -9.15
N ALA A 39 -29.05 7.34 -8.38
CA ALA A 39 -28.03 7.92 -7.49
C ALA A 39 -27.61 6.92 -6.40
N ASP A 40 -28.58 6.28 -5.74
CA ASP A 40 -28.34 5.25 -4.73
C ASP A 40 -27.56 4.06 -5.32
N ALA A 41 -27.93 3.62 -6.53
CA ALA A 41 -27.21 2.56 -7.23
C ALA A 41 -25.76 2.95 -7.56
N ALA A 42 -25.53 4.19 -7.98
CA ALA A 42 -24.19 4.70 -8.27
C ALA A 42 -23.33 4.83 -7.01
N HIS A 43 -23.88 5.32 -5.89
CA HIS A 43 -23.19 5.41 -4.60
C HIS A 43 -22.82 4.01 -4.08
N GLU A 44 -23.75 3.07 -4.15
CA GLU A 44 -23.54 1.67 -3.75
C GLU A 44 -22.49 0.99 -4.64
N GLN A 45 -22.54 1.21 -5.95
CA GLN A 45 -21.55 0.67 -6.88
C GLN A 45 -20.14 1.18 -6.56
N GLN A 46 -19.98 2.48 -6.28
CA GLN A 46 -18.68 3.05 -5.88
C GLN A 46 -18.19 2.45 -4.57
N PHE A 47 -19.06 2.33 -3.57
CA PHE A 47 -18.70 1.73 -2.29
C PHE A 47 -18.29 0.26 -2.43
N ARG A 48 -19.04 -0.53 -3.21
CA ARG A 48 -18.71 -1.93 -3.51
C ARG A 48 -17.40 -2.07 -4.26
N ALA A 49 -17.16 -1.25 -5.28
CA ALA A 49 -15.92 -1.28 -6.05
C ALA A 49 -14.70 -1.06 -5.13
N GLN A 50 -14.82 -0.16 -4.15
CA GLN A 50 -13.77 0.10 -3.16
C GLN A 50 -13.58 -1.07 -2.21
N LEU A 51 -14.67 -1.62 -1.65
CA LEU A 51 -14.59 -2.75 -0.72
C LEU A 51 -13.99 -4.00 -1.36
N VAL A 52 -14.25 -4.24 -2.65
CA VAL A 52 -13.75 -5.42 -3.36
C VAL A 52 -12.30 -5.21 -3.81
N THR A 53 -11.97 -4.07 -4.41
CA THR A 53 -10.67 -3.89 -5.09
C THR A 53 -9.55 -3.52 -4.14
N MET A 54 -9.82 -2.67 -3.13
CA MET A 54 -8.77 -2.13 -2.26
C MET A 54 -8.06 -3.20 -1.43
N PRO A 55 -8.75 -4.16 -0.77
CA PRO A 55 -8.08 -5.19 0.02
C PRO A 55 -7.16 -6.06 -0.81
N THR A 56 -7.56 -6.42 -2.03
CA THR A 56 -6.75 -7.22 -2.94
C THR A 56 -5.46 -6.50 -3.34
N VAL A 57 -5.55 -5.22 -3.73
CA VAL A 57 -4.37 -4.43 -4.10
C VAL A 57 -3.44 -4.23 -2.91
N ILE A 58 -3.99 -3.97 -1.72
CA ILE A 58 -3.22 -3.83 -0.48
C ILE A 58 -2.50 -5.13 -0.12
N ALA A 59 -3.17 -6.27 -0.25
CA ALA A 59 -2.58 -7.58 0.03
C ALA A 59 -1.39 -7.86 -0.91
N PHE A 60 -1.57 -7.69 -2.22
CA PHE A 60 -0.48 -7.90 -3.18
C PHE A 60 0.70 -6.96 -2.95
N GLY A 61 0.44 -5.66 -2.72
CA GLY A 61 1.50 -4.70 -2.42
C GLY A 61 2.25 -5.05 -1.13
N THR A 62 1.53 -5.49 -0.09
CA THR A 62 2.10 -5.92 1.19
C THR A 62 3.02 -7.12 1.04
N GLU A 63 2.60 -8.14 0.30
CA GLU A 63 3.43 -9.32 0.05
C GLU A 63 4.67 -9.01 -0.78
N ALA A 64 4.58 -8.10 -1.76
CA ALA A 64 5.75 -7.64 -2.51
C ALA A 64 6.77 -6.91 -1.61
N MET A 65 6.31 -6.02 -0.73
CA MET A 65 7.19 -5.31 0.22
C MET A 65 7.82 -6.26 1.23
N LYS A 66 7.06 -7.22 1.78
CA LYS A 66 7.59 -8.26 2.66
C LYS A 66 8.64 -9.11 1.95
N SER A 67 8.39 -9.49 0.71
CA SER A 67 9.34 -10.26 -0.10
C SER A 67 10.65 -9.50 -0.30
N ALA A 68 10.58 -8.21 -0.66
CA ALA A 68 11.76 -7.37 -0.80
C ALA A 68 12.56 -7.26 0.52
N ALA A 69 11.87 -7.10 1.65
CA ALA A 69 12.51 -7.05 2.96
C ALA A 69 13.15 -8.38 3.35
N LEU A 70 12.45 -9.51 3.14
CA LEU A 70 12.95 -10.85 3.46
C LEU A 70 14.17 -11.24 2.62
N ILE A 71 14.16 -10.92 1.33
CA ILE A 71 15.30 -11.21 0.44
C ILE A 71 16.54 -10.44 0.91
N ASN A 72 16.41 -9.12 1.11
CA ASN A 72 17.52 -8.28 1.51
C ASN A 72 18.01 -8.62 2.94
N GLY A 73 17.10 -8.70 3.91
CA GLY A 73 17.44 -9.02 5.30
C GLY A 73 17.97 -10.44 5.46
N GLY A 74 17.39 -11.41 4.77
CA GLY A 74 17.82 -12.80 4.78
C GLY A 74 19.21 -12.98 4.19
N ALA A 75 19.50 -12.34 3.04
CA ALA A 75 20.82 -12.37 2.43
C ALA A 75 21.89 -11.74 3.33
N ALA A 76 21.61 -10.55 3.89
CA ALA A 76 22.52 -9.89 4.83
C ALA A 76 22.80 -10.77 6.07
N ALA A 77 21.76 -11.35 6.66
CA ALA A 77 21.90 -12.24 7.81
C ALA A 77 22.69 -13.51 7.48
N ALA A 78 22.47 -14.11 6.30
CA ALA A 78 23.21 -15.28 5.84
C ALA A 78 24.71 -14.98 5.66
N LEU A 79 25.05 -13.84 5.02
CA LEU A 79 26.43 -13.42 4.86
C LEU A 79 27.11 -13.16 6.22
N LEU A 80 26.45 -12.45 7.13
CA LEU A 80 26.96 -12.22 8.49
C LEU A 80 27.16 -13.53 9.26
N ALA A 81 26.24 -14.48 9.14
CA ALA A 81 26.38 -15.79 9.76
C ALA A 81 27.58 -16.57 9.20
N TYR A 82 27.81 -16.50 7.89
CA TYR A 82 28.94 -17.18 7.23
C TYR A 82 30.28 -16.60 7.67
N ILE A 83 30.37 -15.26 7.77
CA ILE A 83 31.54 -14.55 8.33
C ILE A 83 31.74 -14.92 9.80
N GLY A 84 30.69 -14.85 10.61
CA GLY A 84 30.76 -15.11 12.05
C GLY A 84 31.17 -16.55 12.39
N ALA A 85 30.90 -17.50 11.48
CA ALA A 85 31.34 -18.88 11.59
C ALA A 85 32.80 -19.10 11.13
N GLY A 86 33.53 -18.06 10.70
CA GLY A 86 34.89 -18.16 10.20
C GLY A 86 35.00 -18.87 8.85
N ARG A 87 33.91 -18.97 8.10
CA ARG A 87 33.86 -19.67 6.79
C ARG A 87 34.16 -18.76 5.61
N GLN A 88 34.42 -17.47 5.84
CA GLN A 88 34.83 -16.52 4.83
C GLN A 88 35.60 -15.39 5.50
N GLU A 89 36.69 -14.97 4.88
CA GLU A 89 37.40 -13.76 5.30
C GLU A 89 36.58 -12.51 4.97
N VAL A 90 36.66 -11.50 5.83
CA VAL A 90 35.98 -10.23 5.60
C VAL A 90 36.70 -9.47 4.48
N THR A 91 36.10 -9.42 3.31
CA THR A 91 36.59 -8.63 2.17
C THR A 91 35.81 -7.33 2.01
N LEU A 92 36.38 -6.36 1.29
CA LEU A 92 35.68 -5.11 0.99
C LEU A 92 34.37 -5.35 0.22
N GLY A 93 34.39 -6.26 -0.77
CA GLY A 93 33.19 -6.61 -1.53
C GLY A 93 32.07 -7.19 -0.66
N LEU A 94 32.41 -7.95 0.37
CA LEU A 94 31.44 -8.51 1.30
C LEU A 94 30.82 -7.43 2.22
N ILE A 95 31.62 -6.45 2.65
CA ILE A 95 31.12 -5.29 3.40
C ILE A 95 30.17 -4.47 2.52
N GLU A 96 30.52 -4.24 1.26
CA GLU A 96 29.68 -3.51 0.31
C GLU A 96 28.36 -4.23 0.03
N ALA A 97 28.40 -5.56 -0.15
CA ALA A 97 27.21 -6.39 -0.33
C ALA A 97 26.28 -6.31 0.89
N ILE A 98 26.80 -6.49 2.11
CA ILE A 98 26.00 -6.37 3.34
C ILE A 98 25.39 -4.98 3.46
N ARG A 99 26.15 -3.91 3.17
CA ARG A 99 25.65 -2.54 3.21
C ARG A 99 24.52 -2.32 2.18
N SER A 100 24.67 -2.86 0.99
CA SER A 100 23.69 -2.74 -0.10
C SER A 100 22.41 -3.53 0.21
N PHE A 101 22.50 -4.76 0.71
CA PHE A 101 21.35 -5.49 1.24
C PHE A 101 20.68 -4.75 2.40
N GLY A 102 21.44 -4.21 3.35
CA GLY A 102 20.91 -3.40 4.44
C GLY A 102 20.16 -2.15 3.96
N THR A 103 20.67 -1.51 2.90
CA THR A 103 20.01 -0.36 2.26
C THR A 103 18.70 -0.79 1.59
N GLY A 104 18.70 -1.92 0.87
CA GLY A 104 17.48 -2.49 0.28
C GLY A 104 16.42 -2.83 1.35
N LEU A 105 16.84 -3.41 2.48
CA LEU A 105 15.96 -3.68 3.62
C LEU A 105 15.36 -2.39 4.20
N LEU A 106 16.16 -1.34 4.40
CA LEU A 106 15.69 -0.06 4.89
C LEU A 106 14.69 0.58 3.93
N CYS A 107 14.97 0.56 2.63
CA CYS A 107 14.05 1.05 1.61
C CYS A 107 12.72 0.29 1.62
N ALA A 108 12.75 -1.03 1.74
CA ALA A 108 11.54 -1.85 1.85
C ALA A 108 10.72 -1.50 3.12
N ALA A 109 11.38 -1.25 4.25
CA ALA A 109 10.72 -0.83 5.49
C ALA A 109 10.05 0.56 5.36
N ILE A 110 10.75 1.53 4.77
CA ILE A 110 10.20 2.88 4.50
C ILE A 110 9.02 2.78 3.53
N ALA A 111 9.15 1.97 2.48
CA ALA A 111 8.05 1.71 1.54
C ALA A 111 6.83 1.12 2.26
N HIS A 112 7.04 0.18 3.19
CA HIS A 112 5.96 -0.39 3.97
C HIS A 112 5.22 0.67 4.80
N ALA A 113 5.95 1.55 5.50
CA ALA A 113 5.34 2.68 6.21
C ALA A 113 4.61 3.66 5.27
N GLY A 114 5.24 4.02 4.15
CA GLY A 114 4.65 4.89 3.12
C GLY A 114 3.36 4.33 2.52
N SER A 115 3.25 3.00 2.42
CA SER A 115 2.05 2.32 1.94
C SER A 115 0.85 2.52 2.87
N TYR A 116 1.04 2.51 4.19
CA TYR A 116 -0.02 2.77 5.16
C TYR A 116 -0.53 4.21 5.05
N ILE A 117 0.38 5.18 4.95
CA ILE A 117 0.03 6.59 4.77
C ILE A 117 -0.75 6.77 3.46
N THR A 118 -0.29 6.13 2.38
CA THR A 118 -0.95 6.16 1.07
C THR A 118 -2.37 5.58 1.13
N GLN A 119 -2.55 4.43 1.79
CA GLN A 119 -3.86 3.81 1.98
C GLN A 119 -4.81 4.72 2.78
N PHE A 120 -4.32 5.30 3.88
CA PHE A 120 -5.07 6.25 4.69
C PHE A 120 -5.51 7.47 3.85
N LEU A 121 -4.62 8.03 3.03
CA LEU A 121 -4.94 9.15 2.15
C LEU A 121 -6.02 8.78 1.13
N TYR A 122 -5.94 7.60 0.50
CA TYR A 122 -6.97 7.15 -0.43
C TYR A 122 -8.34 7.00 0.23
N GLN A 123 -8.39 6.49 1.46
CA GLN A 123 -9.63 6.45 2.24
C GLN A 123 -10.13 7.86 2.58
N HIS A 124 -9.22 8.75 2.99
CA HIS A 124 -9.57 10.13 3.33
C HIS A 124 -10.11 10.91 2.11
N ILE A 125 -9.55 10.72 0.92
CA ILE A 125 -10.02 11.32 -0.34
C ILE A 125 -11.49 10.96 -0.59
N GLN A 126 -11.92 9.74 -0.29
CA GLN A 126 -13.32 9.33 -0.43
C GLN A 126 -14.25 10.11 0.51
N SER A 127 -13.80 10.37 1.74
CA SER A 127 -14.57 11.20 2.69
C SER A 127 -14.68 12.66 2.28
N LEU A 128 -13.80 13.13 1.38
CA LEU A 128 -13.80 14.51 0.86
C LEU A 128 -14.64 14.67 -0.42
N MET A 129 -15.10 13.59 -1.04
CA MET A 129 -15.97 13.65 -2.22
C MET A 129 -17.40 13.98 -1.79
N SER A 130 -18.08 14.85 -2.55
CA SER A 130 -19.47 15.18 -2.27
C SER A 130 -20.41 14.25 -3.03
N GLN A 131 -21.36 13.67 -2.31
CA GLN A 131 -22.43 12.84 -2.86
C GLN A 131 -23.63 13.74 -3.19
N HIS A 132 -24.14 13.62 -4.41
CA HIS A 132 -25.28 14.37 -4.91
C HIS A 132 -26.29 13.43 -5.56
N PHE A 133 -27.56 13.84 -5.58
CA PHE A 133 -28.63 13.09 -6.24
C PHE A 133 -28.87 13.54 -7.68
N VAL A 134 -28.16 14.57 -8.13
CA VAL A 134 -28.19 15.05 -9.51
C VAL A 134 -26.88 14.68 -10.19
N TYR A 135 -26.98 14.01 -11.34
CA TYR A 135 -25.83 13.62 -12.15
C TYR A 135 -24.88 14.81 -12.40
N PRO A 136 -23.56 14.67 -12.24
CA PRO A 136 -22.85 13.48 -11.75
C PRO A 136 -23.06 13.27 -10.23
N TYR A 137 -23.43 12.04 -9.85
CA TYR A 137 -23.82 11.69 -8.47
C TYR A 137 -22.68 11.75 -7.45
N ILE A 138 -21.42 11.73 -7.92
CA ILE A 138 -20.23 11.94 -7.10
C ILE A 138 -19.43 13.07 -7.73
N ARG A 139 -19.10 14.08 -6.92
CA ARG A 139 -18.31 15.24 -7.37
C ARG A 139 -17.00 15.32 -6.62
N VAL A 140 -15.94 15.53 -7.40
CA VAL A 140 -14.58 15.70 -6.88
C VAL A 140 -14.43 17.14 -6.39
N THR A 141 -14.25 17.32 -5.09
CA THR A 141 -14.00 18.63 -4.46
C THR A 141 -12.55 19.07 -4.66
N ARG A 142 -12.27 20.37 -4.57
CA ARG A 142 -10.88 20.90 -4.67
C ARG A 142 -9.94 20.23 -3.66
N SER A 143 -10.40 20.04 -2.43
CA SER A 143 -9.65 19.35 -1.37
C SER A 143 -9.34 17.90 -1.74
N SER A 144 -10.33 17.16 -2.28
CA SER A 144 -10.10 15.78 -2.73
C SER A 144 -9.08 15.69 -3.89
N LYS A 145 -9.04 16.66 -4.81
CA LYS A 145 -8.03 16.71 -5.88
C LYS A 145 -6.61 16.89 -5.34
N ILE A 146 -6.43 17.83 -4.41
CA ILE A 146 -5.11 18.10 -3.81
C ILE A 146 -4.63 16.87 -3.04
N ALA A 147 -5.49 16.29 -2.20
CA ALA A 147 -5.18 15.07 -1.47
C ALA A 147 -4.86 13.90 -2.43
N PHE A 148 -5.58 13.78 -3.55
CA PHE A 148 -5.32 12.77 -4.56
C PHE A 148 -3.94 12.90 -5.21
N VAL A 149 -3.55 14.11 -5.61
CA VAL A 149 -2.20 14.34 -6.17
C VAL A 149 -1.13 13.96 -5.15
N PHE A 150 -1.29 14.35 -3.88
CA PHE A 150 -0.36 13.98 -2.82
C PHE A 150 -0.27 12.46 -2.61
N ALA A 151 -1.43 11.77 -2.57
CA ALA A 151 -1.48 10.31 -2.43
C ALA A 151 -0.78 9.60 -3.60
N VAL A 152 -1.00 10.06 -4.84
CA VAL A 152 -0.34 9.51 -6.03
C VAL A 152 1.17 9.71 -5.97
N MET A 153 1.65 10.90 -5.59
CA MET A 153 3.09 11.14 -5.44
C MET A 153 3.72 10.20 -4.42
N LEU A 154 3.10 10.05 -3.24
CA LEU A 154 3.60 9.14 -2.20
C LEU A 154 3.56 7.67 -2.66
N HIS A 155 2.53 7.28 -3.41
CA HIS A 155 2.43 5.95 -4.00
C HIS A 155 3.57 5.67 -4.98
N VAL A 156 3.88 6.62 -5.88
CA VAL A 156 4.98 6.49 -6.85
C VAL A 156 6.33 6.40 -6.14
N ILE A 157 6.55 7.21 -5.09
CA ILE A 157 7.77 7.12 -4.27
C ILE A 157 7.88 5.75 -3.61
N THR A 158 6.79 5.25 -3.02
CA THR A 158 6.73 3.94 -2.37
C THR A 158 7.06 2.82 -3.37
N LEU A 159 6.48 2.86 -4.57
CA LEU A 159 6.77 1.91 -5.65
C LEU A 159 8.24 1.98 -6.06
N GLY A 160 8.79 3.18 -6.21
CA GLY A 160 10.20 3.40 -6.53
C GLY A 160 11.14 2.79 -5.48
N LEU A 161 10.84 2.95 -4.19
CA LEU A 161 11.61 2.36 -3.09
C LEU A 161 11.59 0.83 -3.12
N VAL A 162 10.45 0.21 -3.45
CA VAL A 162 10.36 -1.26 -3.59
C VAL A 162 11.18 -1.76 -4.77
N CYS A 163 11.06 -1.10 -5.94
CA CYS A 163 11.87 -1.43 -7.11
C CYS A 163 13.36 -1.28 -6.82
N PHE A 164 13.76 -0.22 -6.11
CA PHE A 164 15.14 -0.01 -5.69
C PHE A 164 15.61 -1.09 -4.71
N ALA A 165 14.78 -1.53 -3.76
CA ALA A 165 15.10 -2.62 -2.85
C ALA A 165 15.33 -3.96 -3.59
N PHE A 166 14.52 -4.27 -4.61
CA PHE A 166 14.75 -5.43 -5.47
C PHE A 166 16.02 -5.27 -6.30
N TRP A 167 16.28 -4.08 -6.83
CA TRP A 167 17.50 -3.79 -7.58
C TRP A 167 18.77 -4.03 -6.74
N CYS A 168 18.80 -3.53 -5.49
CA CYS A 168 19.88 -3.81 -4.55
C CYS A 168 20.09 -5.32 -4.39
N ALA A 169 19.03 -6.07 -4.12
CA ALA A 169 19.13 -7.52 -3.95
C ALA A 169 19.69 -8.21 -5.20
N ILE A 170 19.14 -7.91 -6.38
CA ILE A 170 19.55 -8.53 -7.64
C ILE A 170 21.03 -8.24 -7.93
N LYS A 171 21.43 -6.96 -7.86
CA LYS A 171 22.81 -6.54 -8.14
C LYS A 171 23.81 -7.27 -7.22
N GLU A 172 23.51 -7.34 -5.93
CA GLU A 172 24.43 -7.96 -4.96
C GLU A 172 24.42 -9.48 -5.01
N PHE A 173 23.34 -10.14 -5.41
CA PHE A 173 23.39 -11.59 -5.63
C PHE A 173 24.36 -11.94 -6.76
N TYR A 174 24.36 -11.17 -7.86
CA TYR A 174 25.36 -11.34 -8.92
C TYR A 174 26.77 -11.07 -8.40
N GLY A 175 27.00 -9.94 -7.73
CA GLY A 175 28.33 -9.60 -7.21
C GLY A 175 28.86 -10.57 -6.14
N ALA A 176 28.00 -11.01 -5.22
CA ALA A 176 28.37 -11.95 -4.16
C ALA A 176 28.70 -13.33 -4.73
N SER A 177 28.05 -13.75 -5.82
CA SER A 177 28.34 -15.03 -6.46
C SER A 177 29.76 -15.11 -7.02
N ASP A 178 30.31 -13.99 -7.52
CA ASP A 178 31.67 -13.93 -8.02
C ASP A 178 32.73 -13.89 -6.90
N THR A 179 32.34 -13.43 -5.71
CA THR A 179 33.26 -13.25 -4.56
C THR A 179 33.35 -14.49 -3.66
N LEU A 180 32.40 -15.42 -3.78
CA LEU A 180 32.34 -16.61 -2.95
C LEU A 180 33.19 -17.73 -3.56
N HIS A 181 34.41 -17.89 -3.05
CA HIS A 181 35.22 -19.05 -3.37
C HIS A 181 34.75 -20.25 -2.52
N PRO A 182 34.55 -21.43 -3.13
CA PRO A 182 34.31 -22.64 -2.34
C PRO A 182 35.55 -22.88 -1.48
N MET A 183 35.40 -22.87 -0.15
CA MET A 183 36.48 -23.33 0.71
C MET A 183 36.73 -24.80 0.40
N ASP A 184 37.99 -25.13 0.09
CA ASP A 184 38.43 -26.52 0.04
C ASP A 184 37.98 -27.21 1.32
N ALA A 185 37.27 -28.34 1.17
CA ALA A 185 36.71 -29.07 2.29
C ALA A 185 37.79 -29.24 3.35
N VAL A 186 37.56 -28.66 4.54
CA VAL A 186 38.50 -28.74 5.66
C VAL A 186 38.86 -30.20 5.85
N GLN A 187 40.08 -30.57 5.46
CA GLN A 187 40.59 -31.93 5.62
C GLN A 187 40.44 -32.28 7.10
N PRO A 188 39.70 -33.34 7.45
CA PRO A 188 39.49 -33.70 8.84
C PRO A 188 40.88 -33.91 9.45
N LYS A 189 41.24 -33.08 10.45
CA LYS A 189 42.49 -33.27 11.18
C LYS A 189 42.49 -34.70 11.71
N GLY A 190 43.35 -35.54 11.13
CA GLY A 190 43.53 -36.92 11.56
C GLY A 190 43.74 -36.95 13.07
N ARG A 191 42.84 -37.62 13.77
CA ARG A 191 42.98 -37.95 15.19
C ARG A 191 43.87 -39.16 15.33
#